data_AF-A0A961WNT0-F1
#
_entry.id   AF-A0A961WNT0-F1
#
_cell.length_a   1.000
_cell.length_b   1.000
_cell.length_c   1.000
_cell.angle_alpha   90.00
_cell.angle_beta   90.00
_cell.angle_gamma   90.00
#
_symmetry.space_group_name_H-M   'P 1'
#
loop_
_entity.id
_entity.type
_entity.pdbx_description
1 polymer ?
#
loop_
_entity_poly.entity_id
_entity_poly.type
_entity_poly.pdbx_seq_one_letter_code
_entity_poly.pdbx_strand_id
1 'polypeptide(L)'
;MRHERPSKKTAANLSINASLIEEAKALGLNLSELAERGIAEAVQAEKERRWKEENAAAIRSHNDWVAKNGLPLAEHRMFKLGPV
;
A
#
# COMPACT_ATOMS: atom_id res chain seq x y z
N MET A 1 -5.51 9.29 -18.84
CA MET A 1 -4.38 8.37 -18.54
C MET A 1 -3.30 9.19 -17.84
N ARG A 2 -3.00 8.93 -16.55
CA ARG A 2 -1.82 9.54 -15.94
C ARG A 2 -0.61 8.83 -16.55
N HIS A 3 0.16 9.55 -17.37
CA HIS A 3 1.51 9.11 -17.69
C HIS A 3 2.35 9.32 -16.44
N GLU A 4 2.53 8.26 -15.67
CA GLU A 4 3.57 8.23 -14.65
C GLU A 4 4.90 8.30 -15.38
N ARG A 5 5.53 9.47 -15.37
CA ARG A 5 6.87 9.64 -15.94
C ARG A 5 7.79 8.71 -15.15
N PRO A 6 8.70 7.95 -15.80
CA PRO A 6 9.66 7.15 -15.08
C PRO A 6 10.41 8.08 -14.11
N SER A 7 10.27 7.80 -12.82
CA SER A 7 10.91 8.62 -11.79
C SER A 7 12.43 8.48 -11.96
N LYS A 8 13.15 9.59 -11.78
CA LYS A 8 14.60 9.58 -11.92
C LYS A 8 15.20 8.73 -10.80
N LYS A 9 15.82 7.59 -11.16
CA LYS A 9 16.52 6.73 -10.20
C LYS A 9 17.75 7.47 -9.67
N THR A 10 17.93 7.42 -8.35
CA THR A 10 19.09 8.00 -7.66
C THR A 10 19.82 6.88 -6.95
N ALA A 11 21.15 6.86 -7.07
CA ALA A 11 21.97 5.91 -6.32
C ALA A 11 21.90 6.24 -4.82
N ALA A 12 21.64 5.23 -4.00
CA ALA A 12 21.66 5.33 -2.55
C ALA A 12 22.73 4.38 -2.00
N ASN A 13 23.50 4.84 -1.00
CA ASN A 13 24.44 3.98 -0.31
C ASN A 13 23.72 3.27 0.84
N LEU A 14 23.69 1.94 0.82
CA LEU A 14 22.93 1.11 1.76
C LEU A 14 23.85 0.02 2.33
N SER A 15 23.76 -0.20 3.63
CA SER A 15 24.41 -1.34 4.28
C SER A 15 23.45 -2.53 4.30
N ILE A 16 23.74 -3.54 3.49
CA ILE A 16 22.98 -4.79 3.41
C ILE A 16 23.90 -5.93 3.82
N ASN A 17 23.34 -6.98 4.43
CA ASN A 17 24.10 -8.18 4.78
C ASN A 17 24.79 -8.78 3.54
N ALA A 18 26.11 -8.92 3.60
CA ALA A 18 26.92 -9.41 2.50
C ALA A 18 26.54 -10.83 2.05
N SER A 19 26.18 -11.73 2.98
CA SER A 19 25.81 -13.11 2.61
C SER A 19 24.54 -13.14 1.76
N LEU A 20 23.56 -12.28 2.07
CA LEU A 20 22.33 -12.13 1.30
C LEU A 20 22.60 -11.59 -0.11
N ILE A 21 23.53 -10.64 -0.23
CA ILE A 21 23.93 -10.10 -1.53
C ILE A 21 24.58 -11.18 -2.40
N GLU A 22 25.51 -11.94 -1.82
CA GLU A 22 26.20 -13.00 -2.56
C GLU A 22 25.26 -14.14 -2.95
N GLU A 23 24.34 -14.54 -2.07
CA GLU A 23 23.30 -15.52 -2.39
C GLU A 23 22.39 -15.03 -3.53
N ALA A 24 21.91 -13.79 -3.45
CA ALA A 24 21.06 -13.22 -4.50
C ALA A 24 21.79 -13.13 -5.86
N LYS A 25 23.09 -12.79 -5.86
CA LYS A 25 23.92 -12.81 -7.07
C LYS A 25 24.10 -14.22 -7.62
N ALA A 26 24.36 -15.20 -6.76
CA ALA A 26 24.51 -16.60 -7.15
C ALA A 26 23.22 -17.16 -7.78
N LEU A 27 22.06 -16.67 -7.34
CA LEU A 27 20.74 -16.98 -7.90
C LEU A 27 20.37 -16.13 -9.13
N GLY A 28 21.24 -15.21 -9.57
CA GLY A 28 21.00 -14.36 -10.74
C GLY A 28 19.91 -13.31 -10.53
N LEU A 29 19.61 -12.94 -9.29
CA LEU A 29 18.55 -11.97 -8.98
C LEU A 29 18.99 -10.53 -9.22
N ASN A 30 18.06 -9.70 -9.69
CA ASN A 30 18.31 -8.27 -9.89
C ASN A 30 18.19 -7.49 -8.58
N LEU A 31 19.33 -7.21 -7.95
CA LEU A 31 19.42 -6.49 -6.67
C LEU A 31 18.74 -5.12 -6.70
N SER A 32 18.88 -4.37 -7.80
CA SER A 32 18.27 -3.03 -7.91
C SER A 32 16.75 -3.11 -7.90
N GLU A 33 16.18 -4.08 -8.62
CA GLU A 33 14.73 -4.27 -8.70
C GLU A 33 14.17 -4.80 -7.37
N LEU A 34 14.87 -5.73 -6.71
CA LEU A 34 14.50 -6.23 -5.39
C LEU A 34 14.51 -5.11 -4.35
N ALA A 35 15.55 -4.28 -4.33
CA ALA A 35 15.65 -3.15 -3.41
C ALA A 35 14.53 -2.13 -3.67
N GLU A 36 14.30 -1.77 -4.94
CA GLU A 36 13.24 -0.83 -5.30
C GLU A 36 11.86 -1.34 -4.90
N ARG A 37 11.56 -2.62 -5.16
CA ARG A 37 10.29 -3.24 -4.76
C ARG A 37 10.12 -3.25 -3.24
N GLY A 38 11.13 -3.72 -2.50
CA GLY A 38 11.06 -3.77 -1.04
C GLY A 38 10.87 -2.39 -0.40
N ILE A 39 11.55 -1.37 -0.93
CA ILE A 39 11.38 0.03 -0.48
C ILE A 39 9.97 0.52 -0.82
N ALA A 40 9.47 0.27 -2.02
CA ALA A 40 8.14 0.70 -2.44
C ALA A 40 7.03 0.09 -1.56
N GLU A 41 7.11 -1.21 -1.29
CA GLU A 41 6.18 -1.93 -0.41
C GLU A 41 6.21 -1.35 1.02
N ALA A 42 7.40 -1.14 1.59
CA ALA A 42 7.56 -0.58 2.93
C ALA A 42 7.01 0.86 3.02
N VAL A 43 7.27 1.70 2.01
CA VAL A 43 6.75 3.07 1.94
C VAL A 43 5.23 3.08 1.82
N GLN A 44 4.66 2.21 1.00
CA GLN A 44 3.21 2.11 0.83
C GLN A 44 2.53 1.67 2.12
N ALA A 45 3.07 0.65 2.79
CA ALA A 45 2.55 0.17 4.08
C ALA A 45 2.57 1.28 5.15
N GLU A 46 3.65 2.05 5.23
CA GLU A 46 3.76 3.15 6.20
C GLU A 46 2.80 4.31 5.87
N LYS A 47 2.61 4.64 4.59
CA LYS A 47 1.59 5.62 4.16
C LYS A 47 0.19 5.17 4.55
N GLU A 48 -0.13 3.90 4.33
CA GLU A 48 -1.44 3.33 4.72
C GLU A 48 -1.64 3.36 6.23
N ARG A 49 -0.61 3.02 7.01
CA ARG A 49 -0.66 3.09 8.48
C ARG A 49 -0.98 4.52 8.94
N ARG A 50 -0.23 5.51 8.45
CA ARG A 50 -0.45 6.93 8.79
C ARG A 50 -1.82 7.42 8.36
N TRP A 51 -2.25 7.08 7.15
CA TRP A 51 -3.56 7.47 6.67
C TRP A 51 -4.67 6.90 7.55
N LYS A 52 -4.58 5.64 7.97
CA LYS A 52 -5.55 5.02 8.90
C LYS A 52 -5.57 5.75 10.24
N GLU A 53 -4.42 6.13 10.78
CA GLU A 53 -4.32 6.89 12.03
C GLU A 53 -4.94 8.28 11.93
N GLU A 54 -4.59 9.02 10.88
CA GLU A 54 -5.10 10.37 10.59
C GLU A 54 -6.62 10.36 10.38
N ASN A 55 -7.15 9.32 9.73
CA ASN A 55 -8.57 9.23 9.37
C ASN A 55 -9.38 8.42 10.39
N ALA A 56 -8.78 7.91 11.46
CA ALA A 56 -9.44 7.03 12.41
C ALA A 56 -10.72 7.65 13.01
N ALA A 57 -10.69 8.94 13.33
CA ALA A 57 -11.84 9.65 13.87
C ALA A 57 -12.97 9.82 12.84
N ALA A 58 -12.62 10.16 11.59
CA ALA A 58 -13.59 10.29 10.50
C ALA A 58 -14.24 8.94 10.16
N ILE A 59 -13.44 7.87 10.12
CA ILE A 59 -13.91 6.50 9.90
C ILE A 59 -14.86 6.08 11.02
N ARG A 60 -14.51 6.32 12.30
CA ARG A 60 -15.41 6.02 13.43
C ARG A 60 -16.73 6.80 13.33
N SER A 61 -16.66 8.11 13.09
CA SER A 61 -17.84 8.95 12.93
C SER A 61 -18.76 8.45 11.81
N HIS A 62 -18.18 8.08 10.67
CA HIS A 62 -18.92 7.51 9.56
C HIS A 62 -19.56 6.16 9.91
N ASN A 63 -18.81 5.26 10.55
CA ASN A 63 -19.32 3.96 10.98
C ASN A 63 -20.49 4.10 11.98
N ASP A 64 -20.36 5.00 12.95
CA ASP A 64 -21.42 5.30 13.92
C ASP A 64 -22.67 5.87 13.24
N TRP A 65 -22.49 6.72 12.24
CA TRP A 65 -23.59 7.25 11.45
C TRP A 65 -24.29 6.14 10.65
N VAL A 66 -23.54 5.26 9.99
CA VAL A 66 -24.09 4.12 9.23
C VAL A 66 -24.81 3.13 10.15
N ALA A 67 -24.29 2.85 11.34
CA ALA A 67 -24.94 1.99 12.31
C ALA A 67 -26.31 2.54 12.76
N LYS A 68 -26.44 3.87 12.86
CA LYS A 68 -27.68 4.54 13.25
C LYS A 68 -28.67 4.73 12.11
N ASN A 69 -28.19 5.02 10.90
CA ASN A 69 -29.02 5.46 9.77
C ASN A 69 -29.14 4.42 8.65
N GLY A 70 -28.41 3.31 8.75
CA GLY A 70 -28.24 2.35 7.67
C GLY A 70 -27.26 2.84 6.61
N LEU A 71 -27.08 2.04 5.55
CA LEU A 71 -26.22 2.41 4.43
C LEU A 71 -26.89 3.51 3.60
N PRO A 72 -26.19 4.62 3.32
CA PRO A 72 -26.68 5.62 2.37
C PRO A 72 -27.05 4.96 1.05
N LEU A 73 -28.19 5.36 0.48
CA LEU A 73 -28.66 4.92 -0.85
C LEU A 73 -28.87 3.39 -0.96
N ALA A 74 -29.00 2.68 0.15
CA ALA A 74 -29.29 1.23 0.14
C ALA A 74 -30.52 0.88 -0.72
N GLU A 75 -31.51 1.78 -0.76
CA GLU A 75 -32.75 1.63 -1.54
C GLU A 75 -32.54 1.64 -3.06
N HIS A 76 -31.40 2.15 -3.55
CA HIS A 76 -31.06 2.22 -4.98
C HIS A 76 -30.04 1.16 -5.40
N ARG A 77 -29.75 0.18 -4.52
CA ARG A 77 -28.73 -0.84 -4.76
C ARG A 77 -29.20 -1.85 -5.82
N MET A 78 -28.65 -1.76 -7.04
CA MET A 78 -28.99 -2.65 -8.17
C MET A 78 -28.43 -4.08 -8.03
N PHE A 79 -27.36 -4.29 -7.26
CA PHE A 79 -26.74 -5.60 -7.06
C PHE A 79 -26.59 -5.89 -5.56
N LYS A 80 -27.18 -6.99 -5.09
CA LYS A 80 -26.90 -7.50 -3.75
C LYS A 80 -25.55 -8.20 -3.77
N LEU A 81 -24.60 -7.71 -2.97
CA LEU A 81 -23.44 -8.52 -2.60
C LEU A 81 -23.98 -9.72 -1.81
N GLY A 82 -23.71 -10.93 -2.33
CA GLY A 82 -23.88 -12.16 -1.55
C GLY A 82 -23.05 -12.11 -0.27
N PRO A 83 -23.30 -13.01 0.70
CA PRO A 83 -22.63 -12.97 1.99
C PRO A 83 -21.10 -12.97 1.78
N VAL A 84 -20.45 -11.94 2.32
CA VAL A 84 -19.00 -11.90 2.58
C VAL A 84 -18.72 -12.47 3.96
#